data_AF-A6LLF5-F1
#
_entry.id   AF-A6LLF5-F1
#
_cell.length_a   1.000
_cell.length_b   1.000
_cell.length_c   1.000
_cell.angle_alpha   90.00
_cell.angle_beta   90.00
_cell.angle_gamma   90.00
#
_symmetry.space_group_name_H-M   'P 1'
#
loop_
_entity.id
_entity.type
_entity.pdbx_description
1 polymer ?
#
loop_
_entity_poly.entity_id
_entity_poly.type
_entity_poly.pdbx_seq_one_letter_code
_entity_poly.pdbx_strand_id
1 'polypeptide(L)'
;MKKLFLVFLLFSAIYFSETYSVVFPTENWSQQYPEKAWGAIYIKNISTRVEEGKIVAVNVYKINDISASPGYGPFSQVSQTFSVDYNNDGYADIISLTYDGWVVIKENKMKETGDLSLENVRSYELPVRNGDGSMIVDDFDNDGKLDLFAFNSWQYAQFVDDVLNQGQASDKKIKKDNKFVTKWTVSAMASYDYNGDGYKDIFYVDYKGRFWVWINDPTKGVERFFNKNNIVKLFEDKDLASNGGGGVLDLGDLNNDGIVDLIAGHTDKKSIFVYFGKIANNQLIFDVDNKFVITTENGSLSEYVTVDPLYPNSKSPENLPSFGPTIIKITDVDRDGFKDVFVGTDAWRQGKNFGGSVYLFKGVNITSDNKPKFVSLELVHGSYSFENNPPYDFDAGTIADLDNDGVPDFVAADGNHSGNFYKIITQTQKEYELEKGYMVSDYLPKLAGILPKDLPNNFVKKIKVTIKFDLSLGDGSFEIRYVKSGIKDPQLIDPESYPLMPNASGTVLDTFTTEIEFDKPVPDPQIIIILKPASPFSAPHISYLKYEIETQPSQVIIKGFNWQKGDK
;
A
#
# COMPACT_ATOMS: atom_id res chain seq x y z
N MET A 1 -50.75 0.76 -55.15
CA MET A 1 -49.39 0.27 -54.83
C MET A 1 -48.54 1.47 -54.50
N LYS A 2 -47.90 1.69 -53.34
CA LYS A 2 -47.61 0.89 -52.14
C LYS A 2 -47.72 1.84 -50.92
N LYS A 3 -48.29 1.34 -49.82
CA LYS A 3 -48.19 1.94 -48.48
C LYS A 3 -46.72 1.92 -48.06
N LEU A 4 -46.17 3.04 -47.60
CA LEU A 4 -44.88 3.06 -46.91
C LEU A 4 -45.16 3.12 -45.41
N PHE A 5 -44.97 1.99 -44.74
CA PHE A 5 -44.96 1.86 -43.29
C PHE A 5 -43.69 2.54 -42.77
N LEU A 6 -43.85 3.63 -42.00
CA LEU A 6 -42.76 4.16 -41.18
C LEU A 6 -42.76 3.34 -39.87
N VAL A 7 -41.95 2.29 -39.82
CA VAL A 7 -41.71 1.56 -38.58
C VAL A 7 -40.70 2.37 -37.77
N PHE A 8 -41.19 3.05 -36.72
CA PHE A 8 -40.33 3.46 -35.61
C PHE A 8 -39.84 2.18 -34.92
N LEU A 9 -38.58 1.83 -35.14
CA LEU A 9 -37.88 0.85 -34.32
C LEU A 9 -37.54 1.51 -32.97
N LEU A 10 -38.50 1.49 -32.04
CA LEU A 10 -38.17 1.57 -30.61
C LEU A 10 -37.52 0.24 -30.25
N PHE A 11 -36.19 0.17 -30.32
CA PHE A 11 -35.46 -0.77 -29.48
C PHE A 11 -35.59 -0.25 -28.05
N SER A 12 -36.66 -0.66 -27.35
CA SER A 12 -36.61 -0.68 -25.89
C SER A 12 -35.65 -1.81 -25.53
N ALA A 13 -34.36 -1.49 -25.45
CA ALA A 13 -33.48 -2.30 -24.61
C ALA A 13 -34.13 -2.28 -23.22
N ILE A 14 -34.54 -3.45 -22.75
CA ILE A 14 -34.97 -3.63 -21.37
C ILE A 14 -33.70 -3.41 -20.57
N TYR A 15 -33.51 -2.18 -20.10
CA TYR A 15 -32.36 -1.79 -19.31
C TYR A 15 -32.61 -2.33 -17.91
N PHE A 16 -31.90 -3.40 -17.54
CA PHE A 16 -31.90 -3.88 -16.17
C PHE A 16 -31.05 -2.93 -15.36
N SER A 17 -31.67 -2.34 -14.35
CA SER A 17 -30.95 -1.72 -13.24
C SER A 17 -30.35 -2.86 -12.41
N GLU A 18 -29.04 -2.80 -12.16
CA GLU A 18 -28.34 -3.77 -11.35
C GLU A 18 -27.91 -3.12 -10.03
N THR A 19 -28.08 -3.85 -8.92
CA THR A 19 -27.67 -3.39 -7.59
C THR A 19 -26.46 -4.17 -7.15
N TYR A 20 -25.42 -3.45 -6.74
CA TYR A 20 -24.20 -3.99 -6.18
C TYR A 20 -24.01 -3.48 -4.75
N SER A 21 -23.37 -4.26 -3.90
CA SER A 21 -23.05 -3.82 -2.54
C SER A 21 -21.73 -4.36 -2.04
N VAL A 22 -21.05 -3.57 -1.24
CA VAL A 22 -19.79 -3.91 -0.58
C VAL A 22 -19.83 -3.45 0.88
N VAL A 23 -19.21 -4.23 1.77
CA VAL A 23 -19.21 -4.02 3.22
C VAL A 23 -17.77 -3.92 3.72
N PHE A 24 -17.57 -3.04 4.69
CA PHE A 24 -16.31 -2.76 5.36
C PHE A 24 -16.54 -2.73 6.90
N PRO A 25 -15.52 -3.02 7.71
CA PRO A 25 -14.15 -3.28 7.29
C PRO A 25 -13.95 -4.66 6.65
N THR A 26 -12.95 -4.80 5.78
CA THR A 26 -12.45 -6.12 5.36
C THR A 26 -11.70 -6.77 6.51
N GLU A 27 -11.85 -8.07 6.73
CA GLU A 27 -11.19 -8.78 7.84
C GLU A 27 -9.67 -8.78 7.71
N ASN A 28 -9.14 -9.03 6.50
CA ASN A 28 -7.69 -9.08 6.24
C ASN A 28 -7.25 -7.86 5.43
N TRP A 29 -7.03 -6.71 6.08
CA TRP A 29 -6.43 -5.53 5.44
C TRP A 29 -4.90 -5.57 5.34
N SER A 30 -4.34 -4.66 4.54
CA SER A 30 -2.89 -4.46 4.52
C SER A 30 -2.48 -3.52 5.63
N GLN A 31 -1.58 -3.97 6.51
CA GLN A 31 -0.99 -3.16 7.57
C GLN A 31 -0.15 -1.98 7.03
N GLN A 32 0.33 -2.07 5.79
CA GLN A 32 1.00 -0.97 5.09
C GLN A 32 -0.01 0.07 4.54
N TYR A 33 -1.23 -0.37 4.20
CA TYR A 33 -2.29 0.47 3.61
C TYR A 33 -3.64 0.26 4.32
N PRO A 34 -3.74 0.55 5.63
CA PRO A 34 -4.94 0.20 6.41
C PRO A 34 -6.18 1.02 6.01
N GLU A 35 -6.03 2.11 5.26
CA GLU A 35 -7.14 2.80 4.58
C GLU A 35 -7.98 1.85 3.71
N LYS A 36 -7.37 0.80 3.16
CA LYS A 36 -8.04 -0.19 2.31
C LYS A 36 -9.07 -1.02 3.08
N ALA A 37 -8.93 -1.16 4.42
CA ALA A 37 -9.99 -1.78 5.23
C ALA A 37 -11.32 -1.07 5.06
N TRP A 38 -11.33 0.21 4.73
CA TRP A 38 -12.54 1.03 4.64
C TRP A 38 -12.94 1.34 3.20
N GLY A 39 -12.31 0.68 2.23
CA GLY A 39 -12.50 0.97 0.81
C GLY A 39 -12.06 2.39 0.45
N ALA A 40 -11.13 2.98 1.19
CA ALA A 40 -10.61 4.31 0.94
C ALA A 40 -9.31 4.26 0.12
N ILE A 41 -9.15 5.22 -0.78
CA ILE A 41 -7.88 5.46 -1.51
C ILE A 41 -7.06 6.56 -0.85
N TYR A 42 -7.67 7.34 0.02
CA TYR A 42 -7.03 8.44 0.72
C TYR A 42 -7.71 8.65 2.07
N ILE A 43 -6.89 8.87 3.09
CA ILE A 43 -7.33 9.26 4.43
C ILE A 43 -6.43 10.38 4.93
N LYS A 44 -7.00 11.28 5.72
CA LYS A 44 -6.25 12.27 6.50
C LYS A 44 -6.79 12.31 7.92
N ASN A 45 -5.91 12.31 8.91
CA ASN A 45 -6.21 12.32 10.35
C ASN A 45 -7.17 11.20 10.79
N ILE A 46 -7.20 10.08 10.07
CA ILE A 46 -7.96 8.87 10.40
C ILE A 46 -6.97 7.71 10.49
N SER A 47 -7.28 6.77 11.37
CA SER A 47 -6.52 5.55 11.62
C SER A 47 -7.48 4.36 11.65
N THR A 48 -6.93 3.16 11.44
CA THR A 48 -7.66 1.90 11.64
C THR A 48 -7.07 1.19 12.84
N ARG A 49 -7.91 0.73 13.77
CA ARG A 49 -7.50 0.05 15.01
C ARG A 49 -8.44 -1.10 15.33
N VAL A 50 -8.08 -1.95 16.29
CA VAL A 50 -9.00 -2.91 16.91
C VAL A 50 -9.34 -2.47 18.33
N GLU A 51 -10.61 -2.14 18.56
CA GLU A 51 -11.14 -1.79 19.88
C GLU A 51 -12.23 -2.76 20.30
N GLU A 52 -12.10 -3.37 21.49
CA GLU A 52 -13.00 -4.41 21.98
C GLU A 52 -13.26 -5.57 20.97
N GLY A 53 -12.24 -5.92 20.18
CA GLY A 53 -12.32 -6.97 19.16
C GLY A 53 -13.04 -6.55 17.86
N LYS A 54 -13.26 -5.25 17.66
CA LYS A 54 -13.85 -4.69 16.43
C LYS A 54 -12.82 -3.84 15.70
N ILE A 55 -12.66 -4.06 14.40
CA ILE A 55 -11.89 -3.17 13.54
C ILE A 55 -12.69 -1.86 13.38
N VAL A 56 -12.06 -0.72 13.69
CA VAL A 56 -12.70 0.60 13.71
C VAL A 56 -11.88 1.65 12.96
N ALA A 57 -12.57 2.56 12.26
CA ALA A 57 -11.98 3.78 11.72
C ALA A 57 -12.28 4.93 12.66
N VAL A 58 -11.23 5.61 13.11
CA VAL A 58 -11.29 6.67 14.13
C VAL A 58 -10.22 7.71 13.87
N ASN A 59 -10.42 8.94 14.35
CA ASN A 59 -9.39 9.97 14.30
C ASN A 59 -8.04 9.49 14.85
N VAL A 60 -6.95 9.94 14.24
CA VAL A 60 -5.59 9.60 14.67
C VAL A 60 -5.32 10.16 16.07
N TYR A 61 -4.50 9.46 16.85
CA TYR A 61 -3.93 10.02 18.07
C TYR A 61 -2.83 11.04 17.75
N LYS A 62 -2.58 11.98 18.65
CA LYS A 62 -1.47 12.92 18.53
C LYS A 62 -0.16 12.17 18.58
N ILE A 63 0.72 12.42 17.61
CA ILE A 63 2.06 11.84 17.59
C ILE A 63 3.02 12.76 18.35
N ASN A 64 3.75 12.16 19.30
CA ASN A 64 4.77 12.85 20.07
C ASN A 64 6.13 12.84 19.41
N ASP A 65 6.51 11.63 18.98
CA ASP A 65 7.85 11.33 18.56
C ASP A 65 7.82 10.08 17.67
N ILE A 66 8.76 10.01 16.73
CA ILE A 66 9.01 8.82 15.94
C ILE A 66 10.40 8.36 16.34
N SER A 67 10.45 7.29 17.13
CA SER A 67 11.69 6.85 17.78
C SER A 67 12.01 5.40 17.44
N ALA A 68 13.30 5.10 17.38
CA ALA A 68 13.76 3.72 17.23
C ALA A 68 14.17 3.14 18.57
N SER A 69 13.75 1.91 18.84
CA SER A 69 14.21 1.11 19.97
C SER A 69 14.68 -0.26 19.47
N PRO A 70 15.89 -0.70 19.84
CA PRO A 70 16.30 -2.07 19.55
C PRO A 70 15.46 -3.07 20.36
N GLY A 71 15.11 -4.19 19.75
CA GLY A 71 14.45 -5.33 20.37
C GLY A 71 15.22 -6.63 20.13
N TYR A 72 14.86 -7.67 20.86
CA TYR A 72 15.50 -8.99 20.75
C TYR A 72 14.43 -10.07 20.68
N GLY A 73 14.59 -11.05 19.79
CA GLY A 73 13.68 -12.18 19.64
C GLY A 73 14.31 -13.29 18.78
N PRO A 74 13.66 -14.46 18.61
CA PRO A 74 14.19 -15.55 17.80
C PRO A 74 14.02 -15.25 16.29
N PHE A 75 14.67 -14.18 15.79
CA PHE A 75 14.70 -13.76 14.40
C PHE A 75 16.01 -14.18 13.70
N SER A 76 16.59 -15.32 14.10
CA SER A 76 17.77 -15.85 13.42
C SER A 76 17.44 -16.33 12.01
N GLN A 77 18.38 -16.14 11.08
CA GLN A 77 18.30 -16.62 9.70
C GLN A 77 17.09 -16.06 8.92
N VAL A 78 16.56 -14.88 9.26
CA VAL A 78 15.44 -14.28 8.53
C VAL A 78 15.92 -13.64 7.24
N SER A 79 15.32 -14.03 6.12
CA SER A 79 15.53 -13.38 4.84
C SER A 79 14.47 -12.33 4.54
N GLN A 80 13.18 -12.58 4.80
CA GLN A 80 12.13 -11.59 4.48
C GLN A 80 11.10 -11.54 5.59
N THR A 81 10.46 -10.39 5.77
CA THR A 81 9.36 -10.19 6.72
C THR A 81 8.19 -9.54 6.02
N PHE A 82 6.99 -9.89 6.46
CA PHE A 82 5.73 -9.26 6.08
C PHE A 82 4.83 -9.21 7.31
N SER A 83 4.09 -8.11 7.48
CA SER A 83 3.20 -7.91 8.61
C SER A 83 1.76 -8.26 8.30
N VAL A 84 1.08 -8.81 9.28
CA VAL A 84 -0.32 -9.22 9.20
C VAL A 84 -0.88 -9.21 10.62
N ASP A 85 -2.15 -8.92 10.84
CA ASP A 85 -2.81 -9.29 12.10
C ASP A 85 -3.60 -10.57 11.80
N TYR A 86 -2.98 -11.72 12.03
CA TYR A 86 -3.59 -12.99 11.58
C TYR A 86 -4.68 -13.47 12.56
N ASN A 87 -4.67 -12.95 13.79
CA ASN A 87 -5.60 -13.31 14.86
C ASN A 87 -6.67 -12.23 15.12
N ASN A 88 -6.63 -11.12 14.37
CA ASN A 88 -7.54 -9.96 14.44
C ASN A 88 -7.59 -9.33 15.83
N ASP A 89 -6.45 -9.26 16.51
CA ASP A 89 -6.37 -8.78 17.89
C ASP A 89 -5.96 -7.30 18.03
N GLY A 90 -5.59 -6.67 16.91
CA GLY A 90 -5.13 -5.29 16.78
C GLY A 90 -3.62 -5.12 16.69
N TYR A 91 -2.85 -6.13 17.07
CA TYR A 91 -1.41 -6.06 17.18
C TYR A 91 -0.80 -6.81 16.01
N ALA A 92 -0.13 -6.10 15.12
CA ALA A 92 0.44 -6.75 13.94
C ALA A 92 1.47 -7.82 14.32
N ASP A 93 1.24 -8.99 13.76
CA ASP A 93 2.09 -10.18 13.72
C ASP A 93 3.05 -10.14 12.52
N ILE A 94 3.94 -11.13 12.44
CA ILE A 94 4.95 -11.20 11.39
C ILE A 94 5.00 -12.58 10.74
N ILE A 95 4.89 -12.60 9.42
CA ILE A 95 5.29 -13.70 8.55
C ILE A 95 6.77 -13.50 8.21
N SER A 96 7.61 -14.50 8.45
CA SER A 96 9.02 -14.47 8.10
C SER A 96 9.37 -15.61 7.15
N LEU A 97 10.18 -15.33 6.13
CA LEU A 97 10.91 -16.34 5.37
C LEU A 97 12.33 -16.44 5.92
N THR A 98 12.85 -17.64 6.10
CA THR A 98 14.25 -17.84 6.52
C THR A 98 15.16 -18.18 5.34
N TYR A 99 16.47 -18.00 5.50
CA TYR A 99 17.49 -18.40 4.51
C TYR A 99 17.41 -19.88 4.13
N ASP A 100 17.01 -20.75 5.07
CA ASP A 100 16.83 -22.19 4.82
C ASP A 100 15.46 -22.53 4.18
N GLY A 101 14.65 -21.52 3.85
CA GLY A 101 13.37 -21.67 3.16
C GLY A 101 12.20 -22.06 4.06
N TRP A 102 12.23 -21.68 5.35
CA TRP A 102 11.09 -21.83 6.25
C TRP A 102 10.21 -20.60 6.22
N VAL A 103 8.89 -20.81 6.13
CA VAL A 103 7.90 -19.80 6.51
C VAL A 103 7.64 -19.95 8.00
N VAL A 104 7.72 -18.85 8.75
CA VAL A 104 7.49 -18.80 10.20
C VAL A 104 6.48 -17.69 10.49
N ILE A 105 5.35 -18.05 11.10
CA ILE A 105 4.34 -17.11 11.58
C ILE A 105 4.64 -16.82 13.05
N LYS A 106 4.75 -15.54 13.38
CA LYS A 106 5.14 -15.05 14.70
C LYS A 106 4.07 -14.12 15.24
N GLU A 107 3.48 -14.50 16.36
CA GLU A 107 2.43 -13.74 17.01
C GLU A 107 3.01 -12.64 17.89
N ASN A 108 2.39 -11.47 17.86
CA ASN A 108 2.72 -10.33 18.70
C ASN A 108 2.03 -10.43 20.07
N LYS A 109 2.84 -10.58 21.13
CA LYS A 109 2.38 -10.73 22.52
C LYS A 109 2.35 -9.42 23.31
N MET A 110 2.40 -8.28 22.63
CA MET A 110 2.41 -6.99 23.31
C MET A 110 1.10 -6.75 24.08
N LYS A 111 -0.03 -7.22 23.55
CA LYS A 111 -1.33 -7.14 24.22
C LYS A 111 -1.33 -7.72 25.63
N GLU A 112 -0.66 -8.86 25.83
CA GLU A 112 -0.60 -9.55 27.13
C GLU A 112 0.53 -9.07 28.02
N THR A 113 1.67 -8.73 27.42
CA THR A 113 2.91 -8.47 28.17
C THR A 113 3.19 -6.98 28.40
N GLY A 114 2.61 -6.10 27.59
CA GLY A 114 2.89 -4.66 27.56
C GLY A 114 4.16 -4.29 26.78
N ASP A 115 4.92 -5.27 26.29
CA ASP A 115 6.15 -5.09 25.54
C ASP A 115 6.11 -5.91 24.24
N LEU A 116 6.71 -5.41 23.15
CA LEU A 116 6.79 -6.19 21.90
C LEU A 116 7.59 -7.48 22.12
N SER A 117 6.90 -8.61 22.09
CA SER A 117 7.47 -9.95 22.07
C SER A 117 6.83 -10.74 20.94
N LEU A 118 7.66 -11.38 20.11
CA LEU A 118 7.21 -12.13 18.93
C LEU A 118 7.48 -13.62 19.14
N GLU A 119 6.41 -14.40 19.23
CA GLU A 119 6.47 -15.84 19.51
C GLU A 119 6.09 -16.67 18.28
N ASN A 120 6.90 -17.68 17.95
CA ASN A 120 6.58 -18.56 16.83
C ASN A 120 5.32 -19.37 17.14
N VAL A 121 4.29 -19.25 16.31
CA VAL A 121 3.05 -20.02 16.43
C VAL A 121 2.91 -21.11 15.38
N ARG A 122 3.56 -20.94 14.23
CA ARG A 122 3.54 -21.89 13.12
C ARG A 122 4.81 -21.78 12.31
N SER A 123 5.28 -22.91 11.78
CA SER A 123 6.37 -22.94 10.82
C SER A 123 6.25 -24.13 9.88
N TYR A 124 6.59 -23.94 8.60
CA TYR A 124 6.66 -25.01 7.61
C TYR A 124 7.72 -24.70 6.55
N GLU A 125 8.18 -25.74 5.86
CA GLU A 125 9.17 -25.60 4.79
C GLU A 125 8.50 -25.32 3.44
N LEU A 126 9.09 -24.42 2.66
CA LEU A 126 8.78 -24.28 1.24
C LEU A 126 9.36 -25.45 0.44
N PRO A 127 8.80 -25.77 -0.74
CA PRO A 127 9.33 -26.82 -1.62
C PRO A 127 10.83 -26.68 -1.94
N VAL A 128 11.29 -25.45 -2.17
CA VAL A 128 12.69 -25.08 -2.36
C VAL A 128 13.22 -24.46 -1.06
N ARG A 129 14.07 -25.23 -0.39
CA ARG A 129 14.74 -24.88 0.88
C ARG A 129 15.91 -23.92 0.69
N ASN A 130 15.61 -22.77 0.09
CA ASN A 130 16.53 -21.67 -0.07
C ASN A 130 15.73 -20.36 -0.19
N GLY A 131 15.76 -19.56 0.87
CA GLY A 131 15.04 -18.29 0.98
C GLY A 131 15.88 -17.06 0.64
N ASP A 132 17.06 -17.21 0.03
CA ASP A 132 17.90 -16.09 -0.37
C ASP A 132 17.28 -15.30 -1.54
N GLY A 133 16.75 -14.11 -1.28
CA GLY A 133 16.14 -13.32 -2.35
C GLY A 133 15.05 -12.40 -1.84
N SER A 134 13.85 -12.51 -2.40
CA SER A 134 12.72 -11.70 -1.96
C SER A 134 11.41 -12.47 -1.97
N MET A 135 10.46 -11.96 -1.19
CA MET A 135 9.14 -12.51 -0.97
C MET A 135 8.12 -11.37 -0.99
N ILE A 136 6.92 -11.66 -1.44
CA ILE A 136 5.75 -10.80 -1.28
C ILE A 136 4.55 -11.64 -0.84
N VAL A 137 3.69 -11.04 -0.03
CA VAL A 137 2.44 -11.64 0.45
C VAL A 137 1.31 -10.70 0.05
N ASP A 138 0.27 -11.24 -0.57
CA ASP A 138 -0.94 -10.51 -0.98
C ASP A 138 -2.05 -11.53 -1.28
N ASP A 139 -3.28 -11.10 -1.49
CA ASP A 139 -4.36 -11.95 -2.00
C ASP A 139 -4.27 -11.98 -3.55
N PHE A 140 -3.49 -12.91 -4.10
CA PHE A 140 -3.23 -12.98 -5.55
C PHE A 140 -4.38 -13.65 -6.30
N ASP A 141 -5.36 -14.22 -5.61
CA ASP A 141 -6.45 -14.98 -6.22
C ASP A 141 -7.87 -14.50 -5.88
N ASN A 142 -7.94 -13.45 -5.06
CA ASN A 142 -9.14 -12.81 -4.59
C ASN A 142 -10.05 -13.78 -3.80
N ASP A 143 -9.48 -14.78 -3.11
CA ASP A 143 -10.22 -15.68 -2.21
C ASP A 143 -10.36 -15.15 -0.77
N GLY A 144 -9.74 -14.00 -0.47
CA GLY A 144 -9.76 -13.33 0.82
C GLY A 144 -8.71 -13.82 1.81
N LYS A 145 -7.85 -14.77 1.41
CA LYS A 145 -6.69 -15.22 2.20
C LYS A 145 -5.41 -14.59 1.64
N LEU A 146 -4.37 -14.66 2.47
CA LEU A 146 -3.06 -14.21 2.07
C LEU A 146 -2.30 -15.36 1.39
N ASP A 147 -1.81 -15.08 0.20
CA ASP A 147 -0.92 -15.94 -0.57
C ASP A 147 0.54 -15.49 -0.38
N LEU A 148 1.48 -16.35 -0.73
CA LEU A 148 2.91 -16.03 -0.76
C LEU A 148 3.48 -16.29 -2.13
N PHE A 149 4.28 -15.34 -2.63
CA PHE A 149 5.21 -15.57 -3.73
C PHE A 149 6.64 -15.29 -3.28
N ALA A 150 7.57 -16.19 -3.62
CA ALA A 150 9.00 -16.01 -3.36
C ALA A 150 9.83 -16.30 -4.61
N PHE A 151 10.90 -15.51 -4.81
CA PHE A 151 11.89 -15.75 -5.87
C PHE A 151 13.30 -15.62 -5.31
N ASN A 152 14.09 -16.67 -5.49
CA ASN A 152 15.41 -16.77 -4.88
C ASN A 152 16.58 -16.61 -5.86
N SER A 153 17.80 -16.51 -5.33
CA SER A 153 19.02 -16.30 -6.12
C SER A 153 19.36 -17.50 -7.01
N TRP A 154 18.75 -18.66 -6.76
CA TRP A 154 18.87 -19.87 -7.59
C TRP A 154 17.87 -19.92 -8.74
N GLN A 155 17.10 -18.85 -8.92
CA GLN A 155 16.08 -18.69 -9.95
C GLN A 155 14.87 -19.62 -9.77
N TYR A 156 14.57 -20.01 -8.53
CA TYR A 156 13.32 -20.70 -8.22
C TYR A 156 12.27 -19.68 -7.79
N ALA A 157 11.14 -19.72 -8.46
CA ALA A 157 9.91 -19.07 -8.03
C ALA A 157 9.03 -20.10 -7.32
N GLN A 158 8.35 -19.67 -6.27
CA GLN A 158 7.48 -20.51 -5.46
C GLN A 158 6.22 -19.73 -5.14
N PHE A 159 5.07 -20.40 -5.15
CA PHE A 159 3.77 -19.82 -4.81
C PHE A 159 3.04 -20.72 -3.81
N VAL A 160 2.38 -20.11 -2.83
CA VAL A 160 1.53 -20.76 -1.81
C VAL A 160 0.21 -20.01 -1.75
N ASP A 161 -0.91 -20.69 -1.93
CA ASP A 161 -2.28 -20.10 -1.99
C ASP A 161 -2.96 -19.88 -0.62
N ASP A 162 -2.25 -20.16 0.48
CA ASP A 162 -2.65 -19.82 1.83
C ASP A 162 -1.39 -19.88 2.71
N VAL A 163 -0.70 -18.75 2.82
CA VAL A 163 0.56 -18.67 3.56
C VAL A 163 0.35 -18.93 5.05
N LEU A 164 -0.81 -18.54 5.59
CA LEU A 164 -1.11 -18.70 7.00
C LEU A 164 -1.34 -20.17 7.32
N ASN A 165 -1.99 -20.96 6.45
CA ASN A 165 -2.39 -22.35 6.70
C ASN A 165 -1.65 -23.43 5.92
N GLN A 166 -0.50 -23.11 5.33
CA GLN A 166 0.27 -24.06 4.52
C GLN A 166 -0.62 -24.63 3.40
N GLY A 167 -1.12 -23.73 2.57
CA GLY A 167 -1.90 -24.06 1.39
C GLY A 167 -1.13 -24.92 0.38
N GLN A 168 -1.74 -25.14 -0.79
CA GLN A 168 -1.09 -25.78 -1.89
C GLN A 168 0.09 -24.93 -2.36
N ALA A 169 1.25 -25.57 -2.44
CA ALA A 169 2.48 -24.94 -2.91
C ALA A 169 2.90 -25.52 -4.27
N SER A 170 3.46 -24.66 -5.11
CA SER A 170 4.16 -25.08 -6.32
C SER A 170 5.44 -24.27 -6.50
N ASP A 171 6.40 -24.85 -7.22
CA ASP A 171 7.67 -24.20 -7.50
C ASP A 171 8.11 -24.46 -8.94
N LYS A 172 8.87 -23.51 -9.50
CA LYS A 172 9.47 -23.67 -10.81
C LYS A 172 10.75 -22.87 -10.94
N LYS A 173 11.72 -23.47 -11.64
CA LYS A 173 12.91 -22.74 -12.05
C LYS A 173 12.60 -21.77 -13.20
N ILE A 174 12.58 -20.49 -12.90
CA ILE A 174 12.29 -19.40 -13.84
C ILE A 174 13.57 -18.65 -14.20
N LYS A 175 14.13 -19.01 -15.35
CA LYS A 175 15.30 -18.34 -15.92
C LYS A 175 14.92 -17.53 -17.16
N LYS A 176 15.08 -16.21 -17.11
CA LYS A 176 15.11 -15.30 -18.27
C LYS A 176 16.51 -15.23 -18.87
N ASP A 177 17.50 -14.93 -18.02
CA ASP A 177 18.92 -14.99 -18.30
C ASP A 177 19.71 -15.21 -17.00
N ASN A 178 21.04 -15.14 -17.02
CA ASN A 178 21.87 -15.32 -15.82
C ASN A 178 21.87 -14.09 -14.89
N LYS A 179 21.26 -12.97 -15.30
CA LYS A 179 21.23 -11.71 -14.56
C LYS A 179 19.91 -11.49 -13.81
N PHE A 180 18.88 -12.25 -14.15
CA PHE A 180 17.54 -12.19 -13.58
C PHE A 180 17.47 -12.89 -12.22
N VAL A 181 18.04 -12.23 -11.21
CA VAL A 181 18.12 -12.62 -9.79
C VAL A 181 18.37 -11.38 -8.92
N THR A 182 18.05 -11.43 -7.64
CA THR A 182 18.74 -10.60 -6.64
C THR A 182 19.94 -11.41 -6.17
N LYS A 183 21.10 -10.80 -5.92
CA LYS A 183 22.22 -11.54 -5.33
C LYS A 183 22.21 -11.49 -3.80
N TRP A 184 21.30 -10.71 -3.24
CA TRP A 184 21.18 -10.37 -1.83
C TRP A 184 19.72 -10.48 -1.41
N THR A 185 19.53 -10.65 -0.11
CA THR A 185 18.24 -10.54 0.56
C THR A 185 17.85 -9.07 0.66
N VAL A 186 16.75 -8.69 0.02
CA VAL A 186 16.30 -7.30 -0.09
C VAL A 186 14.80 -7.24 -0.33
N SER A 187 14.17 -6.09 -0.06
CA SER A 187 12.80 -5.82 -0.50
C SER A 187 12.75 -5.53 -2.00
N ALA A 188 12.83 -6.56 -2.84
CA ALA A 188 12.89 -6.42 -4.31
C ALA A 188 11.53 -6.60 -5.01
N MET A 189 10.44 -6.76 -4.25
CA MET A 189 9.11 -7.03 -4.78
C MET A 189 8.04 -6.14 -4.16
N ALA A 190 7.02 -5.88 -4.96
CA ALA A 190 5.77 -5.26 -4.57
C ALA A 190 4.64 -5.82 -5.45
N SER A 191 3.39 -5.70 -5.01
CA SER A 191 2.22 -6.20 -5.74
C SER A 191 1.28 -5.06 -6.13
N TYR A 192 0.80 -5.09 -7.37
CA TYR A 192 -0.20 -4.16 -7.89
C TYR A 192 -0.88 -4.74 -9.13
N ASP A 193 -2.11 -4.33 -9.43
CA ASP A 193 -2.80 -4.73 -10.67
C ASP A 193 -2.23 -3.91 -11.84
N TYR A 194 -1.25 -4.47 -12.54
CA TYR A 194 -0.50 -3.75 -13.59
C TYR A 194 -1.35 -3.55 -14.84
N ASN A 195 -2.25 -4.48 -15.15
CA ASN A 195 -2.97 -4.54 -16.43
C ASN A 195 -4.48 -4.21 -16.32
N GLY A 196 -4.95 -3.88 -15.12
CA GLY A 196 -6.33 -3.52 -14.81
C GLY A 196 -7.34 -4.67 -14.94
N ASP A 197 -6.90 -5.92 -14.78
CA ASP A 197 -7.76 -7.11 -14.88
C ASP A 197 -8.43 -7.51 -13.56
N GLY A 198 -8.10 -6.83 -12.46
CA GLY A 198 -8.64 -7.07 -11.13
C GLY A 198 -7.82 -8.04 -10.28
N TYR A 199 -6.71 -8.57 -10.78
CA TYR A 199 -5.79 -9.43 -10.04
C TYR A 199 -4.46 -8.72 -9.80
N LYS A 200 -3.84 -9.00 -8.65
CA LYS A 200 -2.52 -8.45 -8.33
C LYS A 200 -1.44 -9.13 -9.17
N ASP A 201 -0.58 -8.33 -9.78
CA ASP A 201 0.66 -8.73 -10.44
C ASP A 201 1.86 -8.45 -9.54
N ILE A 202 3.02 -9.04 -9.86
CA ILE A 202 4.24 -8.89 -9.05
C ILE A 202 5.27 -8.05 -9.80
N PHE A 203 5.64 -6.93 -9.21
CA PHE A 203 6.76 -6.09 -9.66
C PHE A 203 8.05 -6.60 -9.03
N TYR A 204 9.12 -6.62 -9.81
CA TYR A 204 10.39 -7.18 -9.41
C TYR A 204 11.57 -6.41 -10.00
N VAL A 205 12.60 -6.14 -9.19
CA VAL A 205 13.87 -5.57 -9.65
C VAL A 205 15.02 -6.57 -9.44
N ASP A 206 15.84 -6.76 -10.48
CA ASP A 206 17.05 -7.57 -10.38
C ASP A 206 18.29 -6.72 -10.06
N TYR A 207 19.41 -7.37 -9.70
CA TYR A 207 20.67 -6.68 -9.33
C TYR A 207 21.29 -5.82 -10.47
N LYS A 208 20.75 -5.91 -11.69
CA LYS A 208 21.18 -5.07 -12.82
C LYS A 208 20.32 -3.83 -12.98
N GLY A 209 19.43 -3.51 -12.04
CA GLY A 209 18.55 -2.35 -12.15
C GLY A 209 17.51 -2.51 -13.26
N ARG A 210 17.15 -3.75 -13.60
CA ARG A 210 16.10 -4.05 -14.57
C ARG A 210 14.81 -4.35 -13.81
N PHE A 211 13.75 -3.67 -14.22
CA PHE A 211 12.42 -3.78 -13.62
C PHE A 211 11.55 -4.68 -14.47
N TRP A 212 10.81 -5.54 -13.82
CA TRP A 212 9.99 -6.58 -14.42
C TRP A 212 8.63 -6.63 -13.76
N VAL A 213 7.65 -7.13 -14.50
CA VAL A 213 6.34 -7.53 -13.95
C VAL A 213 6.11 -9.00 -14.28
N TRP A 214 5.59 -9.75 -13.31
CA TRP A 214 5.03 -11.08 -13.49
C TRP A 214 3.52 -10.94 -13.51
N ILE A 215 2.94 -11.13 -14.69
CA ILE A 215 1.50 -11.00 -14.90
C ILE A 215 0.82 -12.27 -14.39
N ASN A 216 -0.13 -12.09 -13.50
CA ASN A 216 -0.95 -13.12 -12.89
C ASN A 216 -1.87 -13.75 -13.94
N ASP A 217 -1.87 -15.08 -14.04
CA ASP A 217 -2.84 -15.83 -14.81
C ASP A 217 -3.78 -16.59 -13.85
N PRO A 218 -4.92 -15.99 -13.44
CA PRO A 218 -5.82 -16.58 -12.45
C PRO A 218 -6.40 -17.92 -12.91
N THR A 219 -6.32 -18.26 -14.21
CA THR A 219 -6.81 -19.54 -14.74
C THR A 219 -5.90 -20.74 -14.44
N LYS A 220 -4.74 -20.51 -13.82
CA LYS A 220 -3.72 -21.55 -13.56
C LYS A 220 -3.60 -21.98 -12.09
N GLY A 221 -4.42 -21.42 -11.18
CA GLY A 221 -4.34 -21.75 -9.76
C GLY A 221 -2.93 -21.50 -9.21
N VAL A 222 -2.35 -22.47 -8.51
CA VAL A 222 -1.00 -22.32 -7.93
C VAL A 222 0.13 -22.07 -8.95
N GLU A 223 -0.07 -22.36 -10.24
CA GLU A 223 0.92 -22.13 -11.30
C GLU A 223 0.80 -20.73 -11.97
N ARG A 224 -0.03 -19.83 -11.43
CA ARG A 224 -0.39 -18.50 -12.01
C ARG A 224 0.76 -17.61 -12.42
N PHE A 225 1.93 -17.77 -11.82
CA PHE A 225 3.11 -16.94 -12.08
C PHE A 225 4.20 -17.65 -12.91
N PHE A 226 4.00 -18.91 -13.31
CA PHE A 226 5.10 -19.74 -13.83
C PHE A 226 5.20 -19.79 -15.37
N ASN A 227 4.37 -19.02 -16.06
CA ASN A 227 4.49 -18.82 -17.51
C ASN A 227 5.54 -17.74 -17.81
N LYS A 228 6.68 -18.14 -18.38
CA LYS A 228 7.76 -17.21 -18.75
C LYS A 228 7.32 -16.11 -19.72
N ASN A 229 6.27 -16.31 -20.52
CA ASN A 229 5.79 -15.27 -21.43
C ASN A 229 5.05 -14.15 -20.71
N ASN A 230 4.55 -14.41 -19.50
CA ASN A 230 3.87 -13.42 -18.65
C ASN A 230 4.86 -12.60 -17.79
N ILE A 231 6.16 -12.82 -17.96
CA ILE A 231 7.19 -12.05 -17.25
C ILE A 231 7.76 -11.02 -18.22
N VAL A 232 7.41 -9.76 -18.05
CA VAL A 232 7.68 -8.68 -18.99
C VAL A 232 8.70 -7.72 -18.39
N LYS A 233 9.72 -7.32 -19.16
CA LYS A 233 10.63 -6.24 -18.75
C LYS A 233 9.90 -4.92 -18.92
N LEU A 234 9.79 -4.13 -17.85
CA LEU A 234 9.19 -2.82 -17.87
C LEU A 234 10.21 -1.80 -18.42
N PHE A 235 11.34 -1.67 -17.72
CA PHE A 235 12.43 -0.77 -18.10
C PHE A 235 13.75 -1.20 -17.43
N GLU A 236 14.80 -0.43 -17.64
CA GLU A 236 16.11 -0.62 -17.02
C GLU A 236 16.71 0.74 -16.70
N ASP A 237 17.20 0.92 -15.48
CA ASP A 237 17.90 2.13 -15.07
C ASP A 237 19.38 1.79 -14.79
N LYS A 238 20.24 2.31 -15.65
CA LYS A 238 21.69 2.11 -15.57
C LYS A 238 22.32 2.72 -14.31
N ASP A 239 21.67 3.72 -13.69
CA ASP A 239 22.19 4.37 -12.49
C ASP A 239 22.01 3.48 -11.24
N LEU A 240 21.08 2.52 -11.32
CA LEU A 240 20.90 1.45 -10.32
C LEU A 240 21.62 0.15 -10.69
N ALA A 241 22.23 0.05 -11.86
CA ALA A 241 22.89 -1.18 -12.28
C ALA A 241 24.21 -1.42 -11.54
N SER A 242 24.38 -2.61 -10.94
CA SER A 242 25.65 -3.04 -10.33
C SER A 242 26.09 -4.43 -10.81
N ASN A 243 27.33 -4.82 -10.49
CA ASN A 243 27.83 -6.19 -10.66
C ASN A 243 27.64 -7.07 -9.41
N GLY A 244 27.32 -6.47 -8.26
CA GLY A 244 26.98 -7.12 -6.99
C GLY A 244 25.59 -6.70 -6.50
N GLY A 245 25.27 -7.03 -5.25
CA GLY A 245 24.11 -6.47 -4.55
C GLY A 245 22.72 -6.94 -5.00
N GLY A 246 21.71 -6.17 -4.59
CA GLY A 246 20.32 -6.33 -4.99
C GLY A 246 19.67 -4.98 -5.31
N GLY A 247 18.77 -4.97 -6.29
CA GLY A 247 17.83 -3.86 -6.45
C GLY A 247 16.77 -3.94 -5.35
N VAL A 248 16.30 -2.79 -4.90
CA VAL A 248 15.25 -2.67 -3.86
C VAL A 248 14.14 -1.81 -4.45
N LEU A 249 12.89 -2.17 -4.23
CA LEU A 249 11.75 -1.39 -4.68
C LEU A 249 10.60 -1.42 -3.68
N ASP A 250 9.72 -0.43 -3.81
CA ASP A 250 8.34 -0.50 -3.33
C ASP A 250 7.43 0.27 -4.31
N LEU A 251 6.12 0.11 -4.14
CA LEU A 251 5.11 0.81 -4.93
C LEU A 251 4.18 1.60 -4.03
N GLY A 252 3.86 2.83 -4.41
CA GLY A 252 2.92 3.69 -3.69
C GLY A 252 2.74 5.02 -4.40
N ASP A 253 1.60 5.67 -4.19
CA ASP A 253 1.27 6.96 -4.81
C ASP A 253 1.96 8.10 -4.03
N LEU A 254 3.22 8.39 -4.38
CA LEU A 254 4.09 9.29 -3.61
C LEU A 254 3.80 10.76 -3.88
N ASN A 255 3.24 11.08 -5.06
CA ASN A 255 2.75 12.41 -5.39
C ASN A 255 1.23 12.54 -5.20
N ASN A 256 0.56 11.49 -4.74
CA ASN A 256 -0.87 11.46 -4.44
C ASN A 256 -1.76 11.91 -5.64
N ASP A 257 -1.37 11.55 -6.85
CA ASP A 257 -2.10 11.85 -8.08
C ASP A 257 -3.14 10.77 -8.46
N GLY A 258 -3.32 9.78 -7.58
CA GLY A 258 -4.21 8.65 -7.73
C GLY A 258 -3.63 7.50 -8.57
N ILE A 259 -2.37 7.61 -9.02
CA ILE A 259 -1.66 6.58 -9.77
C ILE A 259 -0.46 6.11 -8.93
N VAL A 260 -0.23 4.80 -8.91
CA VAL A 260 0.89 4.24 -8.16
C VAL A 260 2.22 4.57 -8.82
N ASP A 261 3.16 5.09 -8.01
CA ASP A 261 4.55 5.32 -8.40
C ASP A 261 5.44 4.14 -7.97
N LEU A 262 6.66 4.11 -8.53
CA LEU A 262 7.69 3.16 -8.15
C LEU A 262 8.85 3.88 -7.49
N ILE A 263 9.24 3.46 -6.29
CA ILE A 263 10.48 3.89 -5.65
C ILE A 263 11.50 2.76 -5.74
N ALA A 264 12.76 3.09 -6.01
CA ALA A 264 13.82 2.09 -6.04
C ALA A 264 15.19 2.61 -5.61
N GLY A 265 15.99 1.68 -5.14
CA GLY A 265 17.41 1.86 -4.85
C GLY A 265 18.19 0.60 -5.18
N HIS A 266 19.46 0.58 -4.79
CA HIS A 266 20.33 -0.58 -4.99
C HIS A 266 21.33 -0.66 -3.84
N THR A 267 21.59 -1.86 -3.30
CA THR A 267 22.46 -2.02 -2.12
C THR A 267 23.86 -1.45 -2.31
N ASP A 268 24.42 -1.50 -3.53
CA ASP A 268 25.74 -0.93 -3.83
C ASP A 268 25.74 0.60 -4.11
N LYS A 269 24.59 1.27 -3.99
CA LYS A 269 24.40 2.68 -4.38
C LYS A 269 23.69 3.45 -3.28
N LYS A 270 24.10 4.71 -3.07
CA LYS A 270 23.39 5.60 -2.13
C LYS A 270 22.17 6.28 -2.76
N SER A 271 21.96 6.11 -4.06
CA SER A 271 20.87 6.76 -4.79
C SER A 271 19.54 6.06 -4.56
N ILE A 272 18.50 6.87 -4.36
CA ILE A 272 17.12 6.45 -4.30
C ILE A 272 16.33 7.30 -5.29
N PHE A 273 15.62 6.63 -6.18
CA PHE A 273 14.85 7.24 -7.26
C PHE A 273 13.37 6.91 -7.12
N VAL A 274 12.52 7.84 -7.55
CA VAL A 274 11.08 7.64 -7.72
C VAL A 274 10.77 7.80 -9.21
N TYR A 275 9.99 6.89 -9.76
CA TYR A 275 9.52 6.88 -11.14
C TYR A 275 8.01 7.05 -11.11
N PHE A 276 7.52 8.20 -11.57
CA PHE A 276 6.10 8.52 -11.47
C PHE A 276 5.28 7.64 -12.41
N GLY A 277 4.15 7.16 -11.90
CA GLY A 277 3.23 6.28 -12.59
C GLY A 277 2.38 6.99 -13.64
N LYS A 278 1.94 6.24 -14.65
CA LYS A 278 0.93 6.66 -15.61
C LYS A 278 0.17 5.47 -16.14
N ILE A 279 -1.14 5.61 -16.35
CA ILE A 279 -1.93 4.60 -17.06
C ILE A 279 -1.90 4.87 -18.57
N ALA A 280 -1.48 3.87 -19.35
CA ALA A 280 -1.52 3.87 -20.81
C ALA A 280 -1.98 2.50 -21.32
N ASN A 281 -3.01 2.46 -22.18
CA ASN A 281 -3.60 1.21 -22.69
C ASN A 281 -4.00 0.22 -21.58
N ASN A 282 -4.58 0.73 -20.50
CA ASN A 282 -4.95 -0.05 -19.30
C ASN A 282 -3.75 -0.67 -18.55
N GLN A 283 -2.53 -0.20 -18.82
CA GLN A 283 -1.32 -0.67 -18.15
C GLN A 283 -0.64 0.44 -17.37
N LEU A 284 -0.11 0.10 -16.20
CA LEU A 284 0.76 0.98 -15.43
C LEU A 284 2.14 1.07 -16.11
N ILE A 285 2.55 2.28 -16.48
CA ILE A 285 3.89 2.58 -16.99
C ILE A 285 4.54 3.66 -16.12
N PHE A 286 5.85 3.83 -16.23
CA PHE A 286 6.60 4.78 -15.40
C PHE A 286 7.39 5.78 -16.25
N ASP A 287 7.47 7.03 -15.79
CA ASP A 287 8.35 8.05 -16.38
C ASP A 287 9.80 7.85 -15.92
N VAL A 288 10.59 7.19 -16.77
CA VAL A 288 11.99 6.86 -16.51
C VAL A 288 12.93 8.04 -16.79
N ASP A 289 12.56 8.89 -17.75
CA ASP A 289 13.41 9.99 -18.20
C ASP A 289 13.38 11.17 -17.21
N ASN A 290 12.28 11.34 -16.47
CA ASN A 290 12.10 12.38 -15.46
C ASN A 290 12.00 11.81 -14.04
N LYS A 291 12.78 10.77 -13.72
CA LYS A 291 12.82 10.20 -12.38
C LYS A 291 13.14 11.27 -11.31
N PHE A 292 12.42 11.24 -10.21
CA PHE A 292 12.65 12.06 -9.04
C PHE A 292 13.76 11.45 -8.18
N VAL A 293 14.58 12.29 -7.55
CA VAL A 293 15.74 11.86 -6.76
C VAL A 293 15.48 12.20 -5.30
N ILE A 294 15.54 11.22 -4.40
CA ILE A 294 15.54 11.46 -2.94
C ILE A 294 16.99 11.70 -2.50
N THR A 295 17.88 10.76 -2.83
CA THR A 295 19.32 10.83 -2.56
C THR A 295 20.12 10.63 -3.84
N THR A 296 21.22 11.35 -3.96
CA THR A 296 22.15 11.30 -5.11
C THR A 296 23.17 10.15 -4.97
N GLU A 297 24.03 9.95 -5.98
CA GLU A 297 25.06 8.89 -5.97
C GLU A 297 26.03 8.99 -4.78
N ASN A 298 26.30 10.21 -4.30
CA ASN A 298 27.16 10.44 -3.14
C ASN A 298 26.39 10.37 -1.81
N GLY A 299 25.07 10.19 -1.84
CA GLY A 299 24.19 10.20 -0.68
C GLY A 299 23.73 11.59 -0.25
N SER A 300 24.11 12.65 -0.97
CA SER A 300 23.57 13.99 -0.73
C SER A 300 22.07 14.01 -1.04
N LEU A 301 21.30 14.72 -0.22
CA LEU A 301 19.88 14.98 -0.43
C LEU A 301 19.66 15.81 -1.71
N SER A 302 18.57 15.55 -2.43
CA SER A 302 18.16 16.41 -3.55
C SER A 302 17.55 17.74 -3.06
N GLU A 303 17.24 18.64 -3.99
CA GLU A 303 16.58 19.92 -3.67
C GLU A 303 15.14 19.77 -3.12
N TYR A 304 14.56 18.57 -3.20
CA TYR A 304 13.22 18.26 -2.70
C TYR A 304 13.24 17.62 -1.30
N VAL A 305 14.43 17.36 -0.76
CA VAL A 305 14.60 16.74 0.55
C VAL A 305 15.44 17.65 1.44
N THR A 306 14.89 18.04 2.59
CA THR A 306 15.53 19.00 3.48
C THR A 306 15.93 18.39 4.82
N VAL A 307 16.98 18.96 5.42
CA VAL A 307 17.26 18.82 6.85
C VAL A 307 16.57 19.97 7.56
N ASP A 308 15.68 19.67 8.49
CA ASP A 308 14.93 20.66 9.26
C ASP A 308 15.45 20.73 10.71
N PRO A 309 16.02 21.88 11.15
CA PRO A 309 16.59 22.04 12.48
C PRO A 309 15.57 21.97 13.63
N LEU A 310 14.25 21.98 13.34
CA LEU A 310 13.21 21.76 14.34
C LEU A 310 13.18 20.31 14.83
N TYR A 311 13.67 19.36 14.04
CA TYR A 311 13.77 17.95 14.40
C TYR A 311 15.22 17.62 14.75
N PRO A 312 15.54 17.29 16.02
CA PRO A 312 16.92 17.02 16.44
C PRO A 312 17.60 15.87 15.69
N ASN A 313 16.82 14.94 15.17
CA ASN A 313 17.27 13.80 14.37
C ASN A 313 17.21 14.04 12.86
N SER A 314 16.85 15.24 12.39
CA SER A 314 16.90 15.52 10.96
C SER A 314 18.35 15.65 10.48
N LYS A 315 18.75 14.76 9.57
CA LYS A 315 20.14 14.63 9.12
C LYS A 315 20.20 14.16 7.66
N SER A 316 21.29 14.52 6.98
CA SER A 316 21.61 14.01 5.65
C SER A 316 22.43 12.71 5.77
N PRO A 317 22.13 11.67 4.96
CA PRO A 317 22.90 10.43 4.95
C PRO A 317 24.24 10.55 4.18
N GLU A 318 24.53 11.70 3.58
CA GLU A 318 25.73 11.93 2.76
C GLU A 318 27.04 11.50 3.45
N ASN A 319 27.16 11.85 4.73
CA ASN A 319 28.36 11.62 5.53
C ASN A 319 28.47 10.19 6.08
N LEU A 320 27.44 9.35 5.89
CA LEU A 320 27.53 7.95 6.31
C LEU A 320 28.55 7.20 5.43
N PRO A 321 29.35 6.27 6.01
CA PRO A 321 30.25 5.42 5.25
C PRO A 321 29.56 4.62 4.14
N SER A 322 28.28 4.28 4.35
CA SER A 322 27.37 3.75 3.34
C SER A 322 25.92 4.14 3.66
N PHE A 323 25.11 4.21 2.61
CA PHE A 323 23.67 4.42 2.65
C PHE A 323 22.97 3.58 1.56
N GLY A 324 23.48 2.36 1.33
CA GLY A 324 22.87 1.48 0.33
C GLY A 324 21.59 0.83 0.87
N PRO A 325 20.42 1.10 0.29
CA PRO A 325 19.17 0.56 0.81
C PRO A 325 19.09 -0.95 0.58
N THR A 326 18.60 -1.66 1.59
CA THR A 326 18.14 -3.07 1.54
C THR A 326 16.63 -3.17 1.69
N ILE A 327 16.03 -2.18 2.35
CA ILE A 327 14.59 -2.07 2.62
C ILE A 327 14.15 -0.68 2.18
N ILE A 328 13.10 -0.62 1.38
CA ILE A 328 12.34 0.60 1.09
C ILE A 328 10.88 0.26 1.33
N LYS A 329 10.18 1.08 2.12
CA LYS A 329 8.75 0.92 2.37
C LYS A 329 8.02 2.26 2.38
N ILE A 330 6.93 2.34 1.64
CA ILE A 330 6.06 3.52 1.56
C ILE A 330 4.90 3.36 2.54
N THR A 331 4.62 4.40 3.33
CA THR A 331 3.43 4.48 4.18
C THR A 331 3.05 5.94 4.41
N ASP A 332 1.99 6.21 5.17
CA ASP A 332 1.73 7.54 5.75
C ASP A 332 1.75 7.34 7.27
N VAL A 333 2.89 7.68 7.88
CA VAL A 333 3.23 7.39 9.27
C VAL A 333 2.52 8.32 10.23
N ASP A 334 2.11 9.51 9.81
CA ASP A 334 1.41 10.45 10.69
C ASP A 334 -0.02 10.77 10.25
N ARG A 335 -0.48 10.09 9.19
CA ARG A 335 -1.82 10.24 8.61
C ARG A 335 -2.08 11.67 8.17
N ASP A 336 -1.04 12.41 7.81
CA ASP A 336 -1.16 13.79 7.37
C ASP A 336 -1.61 13.91 5.90
N GLY A 337 -1.66 12.77 5.19
CA GLY A 337 -2.05 12.63 3.81
C GLY A 337 -0.87 12.55 2.85
N PHE A 338 0.36 12.83 3.28
CA PHE A 338 1.56 12.70 2.46
C PHE A 338 2.21 11.34 2.71
N LYS A 339 2.66 10.70 1.63
CA LYS A 339 3.40 9.44 1.77
C LYS A 339 4.82 9.70 2.26
N ASP A 340 5.23 8.93 3.26
CA ASP A 340 6.57 8.81 3.78
C ASP A 340 7.30 7.59 3.22
N VAL A 341 8.62 7.61 3.35
CA VAL A 341 9.47 6.49 2.91
C VAL A 341 10.43 6.08 4.03
N PHE A 342 10.25 4.86 4.54
CA PHE A 342 11.24 4.19 5.37
C PHE A 342 12.34 3.58 4.50
N VAL A 343 13.59 3.78 4.92
CA VAL A 343 14.78 3.22 4.29
C VAL A 343 15.65 2.56 5.35
N GLY A 344 15.78 1.25 5.27
CA GLY A 344 16.78 0.48 6.00
C GLY A 344 17.99 0.19 5.10
N THR A 345 19.19 0.29 5.65
CA THR A 345 20.44 0.04 4.93
C THR A 345 21.24 -1.10 5.53
N ASP A 346 22.12 -1.70 4.74
CA ASP A 346 23.17 -2.59 5.24
C ASP A 346 24.52 -2.12 4.69
N ALA A 347 25.43 -1.78 5.59
CA ALA A 347 26.78 -1.33 5.25
C ALA A 347 27.86 -2.40 5.53
N TRP A 348 27.54 -3.47 6.26
CA TRP A 348 28.48 -4.52 6.64
C TRP A 348 28.89 -5.35 5.43
N ARG A 349 27.92 -5.85 4.66
CA ARG A 349 28.20 -6.63 3.45
C ARG A 349 28.77 -5.78 2.31
N GLN A 350 28.79 -4.47 2.45
CA GLN A 350 29.47 -3.53 1.56
C GLN A 350 30.96 -3.34 1.90
N GLY A 351 31.47 -4.04 2.93
CA GLY A 351 32.88 -3.99 3.33
C GLY A 351 33.29 -2.65 3.96
N LYS A 352 32.34 -1.90 4.54
CA LYS A 352 32.58 -0.57 5.12
C LYS A 352 32.90 -0.59 6.61
N ASN A 353 32.84 -1.74 7.27
CA ASN A 353 32.97 -1.88 8.74
C ASN A 353 32.01 -0.94 9.51
N PHE A 354 30.86 -0.63 8.92
CA PHE A 354 29.80 0.23 9.45
C PHE A 354 28.50 -0.55 9.35
N GLY A 355 27.62 -0.38 10.33
CA GLY A 355 26.31 -1.03 10.36
C GLY A 355 25.25 -0.28 9.56
N GLY A 356 24.12 -0.94 9.36
CA GLY A 356 22.91 -0.39 8.80
C GLY A 356 22.38 0.80 9.58
N SER A 357 21.72 1.71 8.87
CA SER A 357 20.99 2.85 9.42
C SER A 357 19.54 2.76 9.00
N VAL A 358 18.66 3.43 9.74
CA VAL A 358 17.25 3.60 9.33
C VAL A 358 16.94 5.08 9.20
N TYR A 359 16.43 5.45 8.03
CA TYR A 359 15.99 6.79 7.71
C TYR A 359 14.50 6.79 7.39
N LEU A 360 13.81 7.84 7.83
CA LEU A 360 12.47 8.19 7.37
C LEU A 360 12.58 9.46 6.55
N PHE A 361 12.20 9.37 5.27
CA PHE A 361 11.93 10.55 4.46
C PHE A 361 10.45 10.87 4.65
N LYS A 362 10.17 11.76 5.61
CA LYS A 362 8.82 12.14 5.97
C LYS A 362 8.25 13.09 4.92
N GLY A 363 7.15 12.74 4.27
CA GLY A 363 6.39 13.61 3.39
C GLY A 363 5.90 14.83 4.15
N VAL A 364 6.01 16.01 3.52
CA VAL A 364 5.58 17.27 4.16
C VAL A 364 4.80 18.19 3.21
N ASN A 365 4.92 17.98 1.90
CA ASN A 365 4.25 18.79 0.90
C ASN A 365 4.39 18.17 -0.49
N ILE A 366 3.62 18.69 -1.44
CA ILE A 366 3.82 18.48 -2.88
C ILE A 366 3.96 19.85 -3.57
N THR A 367 4.88 19.91 -4.50
CA THR A 367 5.12 21.09 -5.33
C THR A 367 4.02 21.27 -6.39
N SER A 368 3.91 22.48 -6.94
CA SER A 368 2.96 22.76 -8.02
C SER A 368 3.21 21.94 -9.30
N ASP A 369 4.42 21.41 -9.49
CA ASP A 369 4.79 20.49 -10.58
C ASP A 369 4.69 19.01 -10.18
N ASN A 370 3.88 18.70 -9.14
CA ASN A 370 3.53 17.35 -8.70
C ASN A 370 4.72 16.52 -8.20
N LYS A 371 5.72 17.15 -7.59
CA LYS A 371 6.82 16.46 -6.93
C LYS A 371 6.66 16.50 -5.41
N PRO A 372 6.80 15.36 -4.72
CA PRO A 372 6.76 15.32 -3.27
C PRO A 372 7.98 16.04 -2.68
N LYS A 373 7.80 16.56 -1.46
CA LYS A 373 8.84 17.11 -0.62
C LYS A 373 8.96 16.30 0.65
N PHE A 374 10.20 16.11 1.10
CA PHE A 374 10.49 15.32 2.28
C PHE A 374 11.37 16.08 3.27
N VAL A 375 11.19 15.76 4.55
CA VAL A 375 12.19 16.00 5.60
C VAL A 375 12.91 14.69 5.88
N SER A 376 14.24 14.71 5.89
CA SER A 376 15.04 13.51 6.18
C SER A 376 15.28 13.38 7.68
N LEU A 377 14.88 12.25 8.27
CA LEU A 377 15.03 11.93 9.69
C LEU A 377 15.87 10.67 9.86
N GLU A 378 16.98 10.75 10.61
CA GLU A 378 17.77 9.58 11.01
C GLU A 378 17.16 8.97 12.26
N LEU A 379 16.54 7.80 12.11
CA LEU A 379 15.89 7.09 13.21
C LEU A 379 16.86 6.14 13.92
N VAL A 380 17.72 5.49 13.15
CA VAL A 380 18.81 4.64 13.66
C VAL A 380 20.10 5.03 12.97
N HIS A 381 21.11 5.41 13.76
CA HIS A 381 22.46 5.61 13.28
C HIS A 381 23.24 4.29 13.31
N GLY A 382 23.83 3.90 12.19
CA GLY A 382 24.72 2.73 12.14
C GLY A 382 25.92 2.87 13.07
N SER A 383 26.44 1.75 13.55
CA SER A 383 27.63 1.70 14.42
C SER A 383 28.81 1.08 13.71
N TYR A 384 30.03 1.42 14.14
CA TYR A 384 31.21 0.75 13.61
C TYR A 384 31.50 -0.54 14.38
N SER A 385 32.06 -1.51 13.67
CA SER A 385 32.34 -2.85 14.23
C SER A 385 33.36 -2.84 15.37
N PHE A 386 34.20 -1.80 15.47
CA PHE A 386 35.18 -1.64 16.55
C PHE A 386 34.59 -1.04 17.84
N GLU A 387 33.32 -0.60 17.83
CA GLU A 387 32.67 0.05 18.97
C GLU A 387 32.17 -0.97 20.03
N ASN A 388 32.56 -2.25 19.91
CA ASN A 388 32.09 -3.38 20.74
C ASN A 388 30.55 -3.52 20.79
N ASN A 389 29.87 -2.98 19.78
CA ASN A 389 28.46 -3.18 19.50
C ASN A 389 28.40 -3.89 18.14
N PRO A 390 27.75 -5.06 17.99
CA PRO A 390 27.62 -5.66 16.67
C PRO A 390 26.99 -4.61 15.72
N PRO A 391 27.63 -4.35 14.55
CA PRO A 391 27.08 -3.42 13.58
C PRO A 391 25.72 -3.94 13.12
N TYR A 392 24.77 -3.03 12.94
CA TYR A 392 23.44 -3.38 12.44
C TYR A 392 23.54 -3.96 11.02
N ASP A 393 22.74 -4.94 10.67
CA ASP A 393 22.72 -5.57 9.33
C ASP A 393 21.27 -5.77 8.90
N PHE A 394 20.60 -4.71 8.42
CA PHE A 394 19.17 -4.77 8.10
C PHE A 394 18.95 -5.53 6.78
N ASP A 395 18.58 -6.81 6.87
CA ASP A 395 18.32 -7.68 5.70
C ASP A 395 16.86 -7.62 5.25
N ALA A 396 15.93 -7.40 6.19
CA ALA A 396 14.48 -7.46 5.98
C ALA A 396 13.74 -6.40 6.79
N GLY A 397 12.60 -5.93 6.31
CA GLY A 397 11.73 -5.07 7.11
C GLY A 397 10.32 -4.91 6.53
N THR A 398 9.38 -4.58 7.41
CA THR A 398 7.96 -4.42 7.12
C THR A 398 7.36 -3.26 7.91
N ILE A 399 6.21 -2.76 7.46
CA ILE A 399 5.45 -1.69 8.11
C ILE A 399 4.20 -2.28 8.74
N ALA A 400 3.92 -1.95 10.01
CA ALA A 400 2.76 -2.49 10.71
C ALA A 400 2.39 -1.68 11.94
N ASP A 401 1.13 -1.69 12.34
CA ASP A 401 0.72 -1.19 13.67
C ASP A 401 1.02 -2.27 14.74
N LEU A 402 2.14 -2.15 15.45
CA LEU A 402 2.62 -3.18 16.38
C LEU A 402 2.04 -3.04 17.78
N ASP A 403 1.47 -1.89 18.12
CA ASP A 403 0.95 -1.58 19.45
C ASP A 403 -0.54 -1.17 19.48
N ASN A 404 -1.20 -1.30 18.33
CA ASN A 404 -2.63 -1.04 18.10
C ASN A 404 -3.02 0.42 18.40
N ASP A 405 -2.13 1.36 18.12
CA ASP A 405 -2.40 2.80 18.26
C ASP A 405 -2.94 3.45 16.97
N GLY A 406 -3.07 2.65 15.90
CA GLY A 406 -3.61 3.02 14.60
C GLY A 406 -2.63 3.70 13.66
N VAL A 407 -1.38 3.81 14.11
CA VAL A 407 -0.30 4.44 13.37
C VAL A 407 0.69 3.36 12.91
N PRO A 408 1.17 3.42 11.64
CA PRO A 408 2.14 2.44 11.19
C PRO A 408 3.49 2.60 11.92
N ASP A 409 4.00 1.49 12.44
CA ASP A 409 5.38 1.31 12.88
C ASP A 409 6.22 0.67 11.78
N PHE A 410 7.51 0.53 12.04
CA PHE A 410 8.41 -0.22 11.17
C PHE A 410 9.25 -1.21 11.97
N VAL A 411 9.34 -2.44 11.46
CA VAL A 411 10.25 -3.47 11.97
C VAL A 411 11.31 -3.74 10.92
N ALA A 412 12.58 -3.67 11.31
CA ALA A 412 13.68 -4.24 10.54
C ALA A 412 14.33 -5.41 11.30
N ALA A 413 14.77 -6.42 10.57
CA ALA A 413 15.42 -7.61 11.13
C ALA A 413 16.85 -7.73 10.65
N ASP A 414 17.72 -8.16 11.56
CA ASP A 414 19.08 -8.63 11.24
C ASP A 414 19.02 -10.12 10.90
N GLY A 415 19.21 -10.39 9.61
CA GLY A 415 18.83 -11.66 9.02
C GLY A 415 19.79 -12.80 9.26
N ASN A 416 21.09 -12.58 9.46
CA ASN A 416 22.08 -13.66 9.40
C ASN A 416 23.08 -13.70 10.57
N HIS A 417 23.23 -12.65 11.38
CA HIS A 417 24.30 -12.59 12.39
C HIS A 417 23.81 -12.47 13.83
N SER A 418 22.87 -11.57 14.13
CA SER A 418 22.49 -11.30 15.52
C SER A 418 21.12 -11.85 15.93
N GLY A 419 20.22 -12.06 14.96
CA GLY A 419 18.83 -12.43 15.22
C GLY A 419 18.02 -11.33 15.91
N ASN A 420 18.55 -10.10 15.96
CA ASN A 420 17.87 -8.96 16.54
C ASN A 420 16.81 -8.41 15.57
N PHE A 421 15.81 -7.72 16.13
CA PHE A 421 14.92 -6.87 15.36
C PHE A 421 14.95 -5.46 15.93
N TYR A 422 14.64 -4.49 15.09
CA TYR A 422 14.63 -3.08 15.42
C TYR A 422 13.24 -2.60 15.15
N LYS A 423 12.57 -2.17 16.21
CA LYS A 423 11.25 -1.57 16.12
C LYS A 423 11.43 -0.06 16.12
N ILE A 424 10.97 0.58 15.07
CA ILE A 424 10.68 2.00 15.10
C ILE A 424 9.21 2.09 15.43
N ILE A 425 8.92 2.47 16.68
CA ILE A 425 7.55 2.68 17.14
C ILE A 425 7.26 4.17 17.03
N THR A 426 6.18 4.49 16.34
CA THR A 426 5.63 5.84 16.31
C THR A 426 4.90 6.07 17.62
N GLN A 427 5.44 6.93 18.49
CA GLN A 427 4.86 7.11 19.82
C GLN A 427 3.72 8.12 19.79
N THR A 428 2.52 7.67 20.17
CA THR A 428 1.34 8.52 20.30
C THR A 428 1.04 8.91 21.76
N GLN A 429 0.32 10.02 21.95
CA GLN A 429 -0.44 10.29 23.16
C GLN A 429 -1.82 9.66 23.00
N LYS A 430 -2.40 9.11 24.07
CA LYS A 430 -3.83 8.69 24.08
C LYS A 430 -4.78 9.91 24.12
N GLU A 431 -4.55 10.84 23.20
CA GLU A 431 -5.32 12.03 22.91
C GLU A 431 -5.53 12.10 21.39
N TYR A 432 -6.79 12.19 20.95
CA TYR A 432 -7.13 12.37 19.55
C TYR A 432 -6.68 13.74 19.01
N GLU A 433 -6.31 13.75 17.73
CA GLU A 433 -6.20 14.99 16.99
C GLU A 433 -7.58 15.62 16.81
N LEU A 434 -7.71 16.90 17.19
CA LEU A 434 -8.98 17.62 17.10
C LEU A 434 -9.26 18.17 15.71
N GLU A 435 -8.26 18.16 14.81
CA GLU A 435 -8.51 18.42 13.40
C GLU A 435 -9.45 17.34 12.87
N LYS A 436 -10.42 17.76 12.05
CA LYS A 436 -11.33 16.84 11.37
C LYS A 436 -10.52 15.80 10.58
N GLY A 437 -10.94 14.55 10.67
CA GLY A 437 -10.42 13.48 9.83
C GLY A 437 -11.38 13.23 8.68
N TYR A 438 -10.85 12.77 7.55
CA TYR A 438 -11.70 12.40 6.42
C TYR A 438 -11.12 11.26 5.61
N MET A 439 -12.03 10.49 5.02
CA MET A 439 -11.74 9.36 4.14
C MET A 439 -12.40 9.60 2.80
N VAL A 440 -11.68 9.34 1.72
CA VAL A 440 -12.20 9.36 0.35
C VAL A 440 -12.23 7.91 -0.14
N SER A 441 -13.44 7.43 -0.45
CA SER A 441 -13.62 6.08 -0.99
C SER A 441 -12.87 5.90 -2.31
N ASP A 442 -12.48 4.69 -2.69
CA ASP A 442 -12.18 4.39 -4.10
C ASP A 442 -13.45 4.67 -4.95
N TYR A 443 -13.30 4.67 -6.28
CA TYR A 443 -14.43 4.76 -7.19
C TYR A 443 -15.44 3.66 -6.87
N LEU A 444 -16.69 4.05 -6.58
CA LEU A 444 -17.70 3.09 -6.12
C LEU A 444 -17.91 1.90 -7.07
N PRO A 445 -17.86 2.04 -8.42
CA PRO A 445 -17.92 0.87 -9.29
C PRO A 445 -16.80 -0.13 -9.01
N LYS A 446 -15.57 0.35 -8.81
CA LYS A 446 -14.41 -0.47 -8.51
C LYS A 446 -14.55 -1.17 -7.16
N LEU A 447 -15.00 -0.46 -6.12
CA LEU A 447 -15.30 -1.06 -4.80
C LEU A 447 -16.38 -2.14 -4.88
N ALA A 448 -17.36 -1.95 -5.76
CA ALA A 448 -18.46 -2.88 -5.98
C ALA A 448 -18.11 -4.05 -6.93
N GLY A 449 -16.86 -4.13 -7.41
CA GLY A 449 -16.39 -5.19 -8.31
C GLY A 449 -16.78 -5.01 -9.79
N ILE A 450 -17.21 -3.81 -10.19
CA ILE A 450 -17.50 -3.50 -11.59
C ILE A 450 -16.18 -3.19 -12.29
N LEU A 451 -15.80 -4.06 -13.23
CA LEU A 451 -14.57 -3.92 -13.99
C LEU A 451 -14.66 -2.75 -14.99
N PRO A 452 -13.52 -2.11 -15.34
CA PRO A 452 -13.51 -1.01 -16.32
C PRO A 452 -14.18 -1.33 -17.66
N LYS A 453 -14.08 -2.58 -18.12
CA LYS A 453 -14.72 -3.06 -19.37
C LYS A 453 -16.26 -3.10 -19.29
N ASP A 454 -16.80 -3.25 -18.09
CA ASP A 454 -18.23 -3.39 -17.82
C ASP A 454 -18.86 -2.05 -17.42
N LEU A 455 -18.04 -1.05 -17.09
CA LEU A 455 -18.45 0.30 -16.70
C LEU A 455 -19.45 0.97 -17.66
N PRO A 456 -19.31 0.89 -19.01
CA PRO A 456 -20.26 1.53 -19.93
C PRO A 456 -21.73 1.10 -19.76
N ASN A 457 -21.96 -0.10 -19.21
CA ASN A 457 -23.29 -0.63 -18.93
C ASN A 457 -23.73 -0.40 -17.48
N ASN A 458 -22.83 0.00 -16.60
CA ASN A 458 -23.01 -0.02 -15.15
C ASN A 458 -22.65 1.32 -14.48
N PHE A 459 -23.01 2.44 -15.10
CA PHE A 459 -22.81 3.74 -14.46
C PHE A 459 -23.76 3.92 -13.28
N VAL A 460 -23.29 4.58 -12.23
CA VAL A 460 -24.01 4.69 -10.96
C VAL A 460 -25.18 5.67 -11.07
N LYS A 461 -26.39 5.18 -10.86
CA LYS A 461 -27.65 5.94 -10.85
C LYS A 461 -28.06 6.34 -9.43
N LYS A 462 -27.86 5.45 -8.46
CA LYS A 462 -28.17 5.69 -7.04
C LYS A 462 -27.04 5.17 -6.16
N ILE A 463 -26.76 5.90 -5.07
CA ILE A 463 -25.84 5.47 -4.02
C ILE A 463 -26.60 5.49 -2.71
N LYS A 464 -26.48 4.42 -1.93
CA LYS A 464 -26.92 4.35 -0.55
C LYS A 464 -25.73 3.99 0.34
N VAL A 465 -25.53 4.77 1.37
CA VAL A 465 -24.44 4.62 2.34
C VAL A 465 -25.07 4.30 3.69
N THR A 466 -24.64 3.19 4.29
CA THR A 466 -24.97 2.84 5.67
C THR A 466 -23.70 2.83 6.50
N ILE A 467 -23.69 3.59 7.59
CA ILE A 467 -22.57 3.68 8.52
C ILE A 467 -23.07 3.32 9.92
N LYS A 468 -22.27 2.59 10.68
CA LYS A 468 -22.53 2.38 12.11
C LYS A 468 -21.38 2.91 12.93
N PHE A 469 -21.73 3.59 14.01
CA PHE A 469 -20.78 4.08 15.00
C PHE A 469 -20.90 3.26 16.26
N ASP A 470 -19.76 2.92 16.87
CA ASP A 470 -19.76 2.30 18.19
C ASP A 470 -19.86 3.36 19.28
N LEU A 471 -21.09 3.60 19.76
CA LEU A 471 -21.36 4.64 20.77
C LEU A 471 -20.78 4.32 22.16
N SER A 472 -20.27 3.11 22.39
CA SER A 472 -19.55 2.79 23.63
C SER A 472 -18.08 3.19 23.61
N LEU A 473 -17.49 3.35 22.42
CA LEU A 473 -16.08 3.70 22.26
C LEU A 473 -15.85 5.22 22.20
N GLY A 474 -16.82 5.97 21.69
CA GLY A 474 -16.70 7.43 21.60
C GLY A 474 -17.89 8.13 20.97
N ASP A 475 -17.80 9.46 20.97
CA ASP A 475 -18.78 10.37 20.40
C ASP A 475 -18.14 11.48 19.55
N GLY A 476 -18.96 12.35 18.99
CA GLY A 476 -18.54 13.40 18.08
C GLY A 476 -19.58 13.68 17.03
N SER A 477 -19.14 14.20 15.89
CA SER A 477 -20.03 14.42 14.74
C SER A 477 -19.41 13.92 13.46
N PHE A 478 -20.26 13.69 12.46
CA PHE A 478 -19.87 13.20 11.17
C PHE A 478 -20.57 13.94 10.04
N GLU A 479 -20.00 13.85 8.85
CA GLU A 479 -20.64 14.26 7.61
C GLU A 479 -20.38 13.21 6.52
N ILE A 480 -21.36 13.00 5.64
CA ILE A 480 -21.19 12.20 4.43
C ILE A 480 -21.47 13.08 3.23
N ARG A 481 -20.47 13.20 2.37
CA ARG A 481 -20.49 14.01 1.16
C ARG A 481 -20.23 13.12 -0.04
N TYR A 482 -20.58 13.61 -1.22
CA TYR A 482 -20.42 12.83 -2.45
C TYR A 482 -19.81 13.66 -3.56
N VAL A 483 -19.13 12.97 -4.47
CA VAL A 483 -18.57 13.54 -5.69
C VAL A 483 -19.12 12.78 -6.88
N LYS A 484 -19.54 13.50 -7.93
CA LYS A 484 -20.08 12.89 -9.17
C LYS A 484 -18.99 12.49 -10.16
N SER A 485 -17.87 13.20 -10.12
CA SER A 485 -16.71 12.99 -10.98
C SER A 485 -15.52 12.76 -10.08
N GLY A 486 -14.90 11.59 -10.18
CA GLY A 486 -13.73 11.18 -9.43
C GLY A 486 -12.77 12.31 -9.04
N ILE A 487 -12.34 12.30 -7.79
CA ILE A 487 -11.30 13.17 -7.26
C ILE A 487 -9.97 12.73 -7.86
N LYS A 488 -9.30 13.65 -8.56
CA LYS A 488 -8.00 13.39 -9.16
C LYS A 488 -6.87 13.43 -8.15
N ASP A 489 -6.89 14.43 -7.27
CA ASP A 489 -5.91 14.61 -6.21
C ASP A 489 -6.67 14.84 -4.90
N PRO A 490 -6.75 13.84 -4.02
CA PRO A 490 -7.53 13.92 -2.79
C PRO A 490 -6.93 14.80 -1.70
N GLN A 491 -5.71 15.31 -1.84
CA GLN A 491 -5.11 16.21 -0.84
C GLN A 491 -5.50 17.66 -1.05
N LEU A 492 -5.70 18.05 -2.31
CA LEU A 492 -6.02 19.44 -2.67
C LEU A 492 -7.48 19.78 -2.48
N ILE A 493 -8.29 18.81 -2.08
CA ILE A 493 -9.72 19.02 -1.89
C ILE A 493 -9.97 19.76 -0.58
N ASP A 494 -10.95 20.66 -0.60
CA ASP A 494 -11.67 21.02 0.62
C ASP A 494 -12.89 20.09 0.71
N PRO A 495 -12.89 19.08 1.60
CA PRO A 495 -14.02 18.15 1.73
C PRO A 495 -15.36 18.85 1.93
N GLU A 496 -15.38 20.00 2.61
CA GLU A 496 -16.62 20.71 2.94
C GLU A 496 -17.21 21.49 1.75
N SER A 497 -16.45 21.65 0.67
CA SER A 497 -16.91 22.24 -0.59
C SER A 497 -17.81 21.30 -1.42
N TYR A 498 -17.77 20.00 -1.12
CA TYR A 498 -18.58 18.99 -1.81
C TYR A 498 -19.99 18.90 -1.25
N PRO A 499 -21.01 18.58 -2.06
CA PRO A 499 -22.39 18.51 -1.58
C PRO A 499 -22.58 17.41 -0.52
N LEU A 500 -23.35 17.74 0.53
CA LEU A 500 -23.82 16.78 1.52
C LEU A 500 -24.76 15.76 0.87
N MET A 501 -24.67 14.50 1.30
CA MET A 501 -25.76 13.56 1.11
C MET A 501 -26.99 14.00 1.94
N PRO A 502 -28.22 13.62 1.55
CA PRO A 502 -29.43 14.04 2.25
C PRO A 502 -29.39 13.74 3.76
N ASN A 503 -29.51 14.79 4.57
CA ASN A 503 -29.46 14.75 6.04
C ASN A 503 -28.20 14.10 6.63
N ALA A 504 -27.12 14.01 5.87
CA ALA A 504 -25.93 13.26 6.27
C ALA A 504 -24.90 14.13 7.01
N SER A 505 -25.37 14.85 8.03
CA SER A 505 -24.52 15.64 8.94
C SER A 505 -25.16 15.69 10.32
N GLY A 506 -24.38 15.47 11.38
CA GLY A 506 -24.86 15.59 12.75
C GLY A 506 -24.00 14.85 13.76
N THR A 507 -24.48 14.77 15.00
CA THR A 507 -23.89 13.93 16.05
C THR A 507 -23.95 12.46 15.63
N VAL A 508 -22.95 11.67 16.03
CA VAL A 508 -22.94 10.22 15.77
C VAL A 508 -24.18 9.53 16.33
N LEU A 509 -24.65 8.51 15.60
CA LEU A 509 -25.79 7.65 15.92
C LEU A 509 -25.33 6.20 15.78
N ASP A 510 -25.96 5.26 16.48
CA ASP A 510 -25.60 3.83 16.37
C ASP A 510 -25.59 3.35 14.91
N THR A 511 -26.64 3.64 14.16
CA THR A 511 -26.70 3.39 12.70
C THR A 511 -27.27 4.62 11.99
N PHE A 512 -26.64 5.02 10.89
CA PHE A 512 -27.13 6.06 9.99
C PHE A 512 -27.15 5.56 8.55
N THR A 513 -28.20 5.91 7.81
CA THR A 513 -28.37 5.55 6.41
C THR A 513 -28.82 6.77 5.62
N THR A 514 -28.15 7.03 4.51
CA THR A 514 -28.51 8.08 3.56
C THR A 514 -28.42 7.55 2.14
N GLU A 515 -29.17 8.15 1.23
CA GLU A 515 -29.14 7.79 -0.18
C GLU A 515 -29.26 9.01 -1.07
N ILE A 516 -28.67 8.94 -2.25
CA ILE A 516 -28.81 9.94 -3.30
C ILE A 516 -29.06 9.25 -4.63
N GLU A 517 -29.98 9.80 -5.41
CA GLU A 517 -30.21 9.42 -6.80
C GLU A 517 -29.77 10.56 -7.71
N PHE A 518 -29.03 10.23 -8.76
CA PHE A 518 -28.56 11.20 -9.75
C PHE A 518 -29.56 11.33 -10.89
N ASP A 519 -29.82 12.54 -11.38
CA ASP A 519 -30.67 12.75 -12.57
C ASP A 519 -30.19 11.96 -13.79
N LYS A 520 -28.86 11.79 -13.90
CA LYS A 520 -28.18 10.98 -14.92
C LYS A 520 -27.18 10.06 -14.25
N PRO A 521 -27.03 8.80 -14.71
CA PRO A 521 -25.99 7.92 -14.22
C PRO A 521 -24.60 8.55 -14.38
N VAL A 522 -23.76 8.39 -13.36
CA VAL A 522 -22.40 8.95 -13.30
C VAL A 522 -21.38 7.81 -13.29
N PRO A 523 -20.22 7.98 -13.97
CA PRO A 523 -19.29 6.88 -14.13
C PRO A 523 -18.57 6.53 -12.83
N ASP A 524 -17.89 7.50 -12.24
CA ASP A 524 -16.92 7.25 -11.17
C ASP A 524 -17.23 8.15 -9.95
N PRO A 525 -18.38 7.98 -9.29
CA PRO A 525 -18.65 8.72 -8.08
C PRO A 525 -17.81 8.17 -6.91
N GLN A 526 -17.57 9.05 -5.94
CA GLN A 526 -16.90 8.72 -4.67
C GLN A 526 -17.68 9.31 -3.50
N ILE A 527 -17.46 8.74 -2.32
CA ILE A 527 -17.99 9.22 -1.04
C ILE A 527 -16.84 9.77 -0.21
N ILE A 528 -17.11 10.90 0.45
CA ILE A 528 -16.23 11.49 1.44
C ILE A 528 -16.91 11.38 2.80
N ILE A 529 -16.27 10.71 3.75
CA ILE A 529 -16.73 10.62 5.14
C ILE A 529 -15.84 11.53 5.97
N ILE A 530 -16.42 12.46 6.72
CA ILE A 530 -15.69 13.38 7.61
C ILE A 530 -16.06 13.04 9.05
N LEU A 531 -15.07 12.86 9.91
CA LEU A 531 -15.22 12.63 11.35
C LEU A 531 -14.65 13.81 12.14
N LYS A 532 -15.41 14.24 13.15
CA LYS A 532 -15.07 15.38 14.00
C LYS A 532 -15.11 14.92 15.46
N PRO A 533 -13.96 14.81 16.14
CA PRO A 533 -13.88 14.46 17.55
C PRO A 533 -14.68 15.42 18.44
N ALA A 534 -15.28 14.90 19.50
CA ALA A 534 -15.94 15.72 20.51
C ALA A 534 -14.92 16.37 21.46
N SER A 535 -13.82 15.65 21.75
CA SER A 535 -12.75 16.08 22.67
C SER A 535 -11.46 15.29 22.42
N PRO A 536 -10.34 15.62 23.08
CA PRO A 536 -9.12 14.84 22.98
C PRO A 536 -9.28 13.38 23.42
N PHE A 537 -10.34 13.01 24.15
CA PHE A 537 -10.53 11.66 24.68
C PHE A 537 -11.75 10.95 24.09
N SER A 538 -12.42 11.56 23.10
CA SER A 538 -13.62 10.99 22.48
C SER A 538 -13.75 11.42 21.03
N ALA A 539 -13.83 10.43 20.14
CA ALA A 539 -13.96 10.61 18.71
C ALA A 539 -14.99 9.62 18.12
N PRO A 540 -15.53 9.87 16.92
CA PRO A 540 -16.36 8.91 16.22
C PRO A 540 -15.61 7.63 15.83
N HIS A 541 -16.08 6.46 16.27
CA HIS A 541 -15.58 5.15 15.85
C HIS A 541 -16.51 4.48 14.86
N ILE A 542 -16.14 4.44 13.59
CA ILE A 542 -16.89 3.69 12.57
C ILE A 542 -16.57 2.21 12.76
N SER A 543 -17.57 1.37 13.00
CA SER A 543 -17.43 -0.09 13.13
C SER A 543 -18.00 -0.86 11.94
N TYR A 544 -18.75 -0.18 11.08
CA TYR A 544 -19.37 -0.76 9.89
C TYR A 544 -19.63 0.30 8.84
N LEU A 545 -19.34 -0.03 7.59
CA LEU A 545 -19.62 0.81 6.45
C LEU A 545 -20.10 -0.06 5.28
N LYS A 546 -21.22 0.30 4.68
CA LYS A 546 -21.77 -0.37 3.49
C LYS A 546 -22.09 0.65 2.42
N TYR A 547 -21.60 0.36 1.22
CA TYR A 547 -22.02 1.03 0.00
C TYR A 547 -22.96 0.12 -0.78
N GLU A 548 -24.11 0.64 -1.17
CA GLU A 548 -25.03 0.01 -2.11
C GLU A 548 -25.15 0.95 -3.31
N ILE A 549 -24.81 0.47 -4.51
CA ILE A 549 -24.97 1.24 -5.75
C ILE A 549 -25.99 0.57 -6.66
N GLU A 550 -26.88 1.39 -7.20
CA GLU A 550 -27.77 1.01 -8.29
C GLU A 550 -27.21 1.58 -9.59
N THR A 551 -27.10 0.77 -10.62
CA THR A 551 -26.46 1.14 -11.89
C THR A 551 -27.43 1.15 -13.06
N GLN A 552 -27.09 1.91 -14.09
CA GLN A 552 -27.82 2.00 -15.33
C GLN A 552 -26.86 2.40 -16.47
N PRO A 553 -27.04 1.93 -17.71
CA PRO A 553 -26.24 2.40 -18.85
C PRO A 553 -26.38 3.91 -19.11
N SER A 554 -25.31 4.54 -19.62
CA SER A 554 -25.35 5.97 -19.98
C SER A 554 -26.22 6.16 -21.23
N GLN A 555 -27.00 7.23 -21.21
CA GLN A 555 -27.78 7.67 -22.36
C GLN A 555 -27.03 8.76 -23.11
N VAL A 556 -26.50 8.44 -24.28
CA VAL A 556 -26.10 9.46 -25.25
C VAL A 556 -27.33 9.87 -26.05
N ILE A 557 -27.93 11.01 -25.70
CA ILE A 557 -28.94 11.65 -26.55
C ILE A 557 -28.21 12.49 -27.59
N ILE A 558 -28.00 11.93 -28.78
CA ILE A 558 -27.52 12.70 -29.93
C ILE A 558 -28.62 13.67 -30.36
N LYS A 559 -28.47 14.96 -30.07
CA LYS A 559 -29.34 16.02 -30.59
C LYS A 559 -28.71 16.66 -31.82
N GLY A 560 -29.42 16.66 -32.95
CA GLY A 560 -29.00 17.39 -34.16
C GLY A 560 -28.02 16.65 -35.07
N PHE A 561 -28.24 15.36 -35.32
CA PHE A 561 -27.45 14.64 -36.32
C PHE A 561 -27.83 15.10 -37.74
N ASN A 562 -27.00 15.94 -38.35
CA ASN A 562 -27.15 16.36 -39.75
C ASN A 562 -26.26 15.48 -40.64
N TRP A 563 -26.87 14.58 -41.40
CA TRP A 563 -26.21 13.95 -42.55
C TRP A 563 -26.05 15.00 -43.65
N GLN A 564 -24.84 15.51 -43.86
CA GLN A 564 -24.50 16.06 -45.16
C GLN A 564 -24.11 14.91 -46.07
N LYS A 565 -24.90 14.70 -47.12
CA LYS A 565 -24.54 13.82 -48.21
C LYS A 565 -23.35 14.45 -48.91
N GLY A 566 -22.18 13.83 -48.82
CA GLY A 566 -21.00 14.28 -49.57
C GLY A 566 -21.32 14.32 -51.05
N ASP A 567 -21.06 15.46 -51.68
CA ASP A 567 -21.13 15.58 -53.13
C ASP A 567 -20.03 14.69 -53.74
N LYS A 568 -20.41 13.98 -54.80
CA LYS A 568 -19.60 12.97 -55.50
C LYS A 568 -18.33 13.52 -56.10
#